data_AF-A0A924NFL1-F1
#
_entry.id   AF-A0A924NFL1-F1
#
_cell.length_a   1.000
_cell.length_b   1.000
_cell.length_c   1.000
_cell.angle_alpha   90.00
_cell.angle_beta   90.00
_cell.angle_gamma   90.00
#
_symmetry.space_group_name_H-M   'P 1'
#
loop_
_entity.id
_entity.type
_entity.pdbx_description
1 polymer ?
#
loop_
_entity_poly.entity_id
_entity_poly.type
_entity_poly.pdbx_seq_one_letter_code
_entity_poly.pdbx_strand_id
1 'polypeptide(L)'
;MPGTDCATNRLSSHGFMPNPDQLTNPETLPGTWLYGGLASHHFGHQMTRSLGRLQGLALAGTIDGIVFAPLDARARSDASQKLMARLFTGLGITAPLHQITATTRVERLLVGPDLFSEQTECVADPRYISWARTAFRPKTKPVPGSKLFVTRTQLDPALGRLLCEDVLEQNLAHAGYQVYAPEIHSLADQMDTYASAQTIITTDGSHGHVMAFARQPGQNIITIARRFEAPELLLNHLNCFGAGLEASSQTYLTCLTREWWPRKRADNLSLGEADFAVLFEELLRCGAVSPAAKASWKIPDQAQIDASKSRGMVGDDSLLSSDDRVAFLFDLRQARKQKAAKADRAEAAALSPPQPITKPPQEAQQTMDTKVDPELDVTDPAMRPQGLRYFRFLKALHQRVRPDWYLEIGTFTGSSLRFADCNFVAIDPAFQLHQIPPMKGREMVFFQDTSDAFFKSGAARRLKGKINLAFLDGLHHYEALLRDFTNIEPLMADGGMVVIHDCLPSTVAMTSRIQTPETEWAGDVWKTLMILLEERPDLQIDVLDAAPTGMVAIRKFDTAGNKKLKSRYKSLIKTWDPITMDTYPGGLSGFWDKLAVRPAGPFLDTLTQR
;
A
#
# COMPACT_ATOMS: atom_id res chain seq x y z
N MET A 1 -23.46 -8.42 -19.17
CA MET A 1 -22.64 -9.19 -18.21
C MET A 1 -21.19 -8.95 -18.56
N PRO A 2 -20.35 -8.41 -17.67
CA PRO A 2 -18.90 -8.38 -17.90
C PRO A 2 -18.39 -9.82 -17.91
N GLY A 3 -17.55 -10.16 -18.89
CA GLY A 3 -17.08 -11.52 -19.13
C GLY A 3 -16.46 -12.17 -17.90
N THR A 4 -16.84 -13.42 -17.65
CA THR A 4 -16.19 -14.32 -16.70
C THR A 4 -14.82 -14.73 -17.24
N ASP A 5 -13.84 -13.83 -17.13
CA ASP A 5 -12.45 -14.15 -17.42
C ASP A 5 -11.94 -15.15 -16.38
N CYS A 6 -11.53 -16.34 -16.85
CA CYS A 6 -10.89 -17.38 -16.03
C CYS A 6 -9.51 -16.93 -15.52
N ALA A 7 -8.91 -15.97 -16.21
CA ALA A 7 -7.79 -15.17 -15.76
C ALA A 7 -8.16 -13.73 -16.06
N THR A 8 -8.64 -13.00 -15.07
CA THR A 8 -8.78 -11.54 -15.18
C THR A 8 -7.46 -10.96 -15.67
N ASN A 9 -7.49 -10.08 -16.67
CA ASN A 9 -6.34 -9.42 -17.32
C ASN A 9 -5.41 -8.58 -16.39
N ARG A 10 -5.43 -8.80 -15.07
CA ARG A 10 -4.67 -8.06 -14.05
C ARG A 10 -4.23 -8.95 -12.89
N LEU A 11 -3.53 -10.06 -13.15
CA LEU A 11 -2.89 -10.85 -12.09
C LEU A 11 -1.37 -10.57 -12.06
N SER A 12 -1.00 -9.77 -11.06
CA SER A 12 0.35 -9.36 -10.65
C SER A 12 1.06 -8.30 -11.50
N SER A 13 1.95 -7.54 -10.86
CA SER A 13 2.88 -6.58 -11.48
C SER A 13 3.87 -7.21 -12.48
N HIS A 14 3.79 -8.53 -12.68
CA HIS A 14 4.55 -9.27 -13.68
C HIS A 14 3.52 -10.09 -14.47
N GLY A 15 2.95 -9.48 -15.51
CA GLY A 15 2.04 -10.15 -16.43
C GLY A 15 2.67 -11.45 -16.92
N PHE A 16 2.12 -12.57 -16.47
CA PHE A 16 2.50 -13.90 -16.92
C PHE A 16 1.22 -14.66 -17.25
N MET A 17 0.64 -14.33 -18.40
CA MET A 17 0.17 -15.42 -19.25
C MET A 17 1.34 -15.71 -20.18
N PRO A 18 1.98 -16.89 -20.14
CA PRO A 18 2.83 -17.27 -21.26
C PRO A 18 1.98 -17.09 -22.52
N ASN A 19 2.53 -16.43 -23.53
CA ASN A 19 1.92 -16.38 -24.85
C ASN A 19 1.58 -17.84 -25.18
N PRO A 20 0.29 -18.22 -25.33
CA PRO A 20 -0.03 -19.61 -25.48
C PRO A 20 0.74 -20.08 -26.70
N ASP A 21 1.72 -20.97 -26.48
CA ASP A 21 2.30 -21.76 -27.55
C ASP A 21 1.11 -22.22 -28.39
N GLN A 22 1.18 -22.04 -29.72
CA GLN A 22 0.10 -22.43 -30.62
C GLN A 22 -0.49 -23.75 -30.13
N LEU A 23 -1.83 -23.82 -29.98
CA LEU A 23 -2.60 -24.93 -29.40
C LEU A 23 -2.37 -26.26 -30.16
N THR A 24 -1.15 -26.78 -30.14
CA THR A 24 -0.77 -28.01 -30.79
C THR A 24 -0.84 -29.09 -29.73
N ASN A 25 -1.98 -29.80 -29.75
CA ASN A 25 -2.25 -31.02 -28.99
C ASN A 25 -2.44 -30.83 -27.47
N PRO A 26 -3.52 -30.14 -27.02
CA PRO A 26 -3.80 -30.00 -25.59
C PRO A 26 -4.17 -31.34 -24.95
N GLU A 27 -3.70 -31.55 -23.72
CA GLU A 27 -4.17 -32.66 -22.89
C GLU A 27 -5.68 -32.50 -22.60
N THR A 28 -6.44 -33.60 -22.60
CA THR A 28 -7.88 -33.53 -22.31
C THR A 28 -8.15 -33.97 -20.88
N LEU A 29 -8.84 -33.12 -20.12
CA LEU A 29 -9.33 -33.42 -18.77
C LEU A 29 -10.85 -33.67 -18.85
N PRO A 30 -11.30 -34.95 -18.83
CA PRO A 30 -12.72 -35.30 -18.94
C PRO A 30 -13.50 -34.94 -17.67
N GLY A 31 -14.82 -34.81 -17.81
CA GLY A 31 -15.73 -34.52 -16.71
C GLY A 31 -15.97 -33.04 -16.41
N THR A 32 -16.57 -32.77 -15.25
CA THR A 32 -16.96 -31.45 -14.76
C THR A 32 -16.08 -30.99 -13.62
N TRP A 33 -15.38 -29.87 -13.81
CA TRP A 33 -14.39 -29.35 -12.87
C TRP A 33 -14.75 -27.95 -12.40
N LEU A 34 -14.56 -27.66 -11.10
CA LEU A 34 -14.65 -26.30 -10.58
C LEU A 34 -13.29 -25.61 -10.70
N TYR A 35 -13.25 -24.41 -11.28
CA TYR A 35 -12.03 -23.61 -11.28
C TYR A 35 -11.77 -22.97 -9.92
N GLY A 36 -10.67 -23.37 -9.27
CA GLY A 36 -10.27 -22.90 -7.94
C GLY A 36 -9.38 -21.65 -7.94
N GLY A 37 -8.90 -21.19 -9.09
CA GLY A 37 -8.02 -20.02 -9.20
C GLY A 37 -6.55 -20.38 -9.43
N LEU A 38 -5.64 -19.51 -8.96
CA LEU A 38 -4.21 -19.66 -9.19
C LEU A 38 -3.53 -20.37 -8.01
N ALA A 39 -2.74 -21.40 -8.28
CA ALA A 39 -1.87 -22.06 -7.31
C ALA A 39 -0.55 -21.29 -7.14
N SER A 40 -0.05 -21.20 -5.90
CA SER A 40 1.16 -20.52 -5.49
C SER A 40 2.01 -21.39 -4.56
N HIS A 41 3.33 -21.23 -4.64
CA HIS A 41 4.29 -21.95 -3.80
C HIS A 41 4.42 -21.37 -2.38
N HIS A 42 3.85 -20.20 -2.11
CA HIS A 42 3.90 -19.54 -0.81
C HIS A 42 2.57 -19.71 -0.06
N PHE A 43 2.62 -20.12 1.22
CA PHE A 43 1.43 -20.42 2.05
C PHE A 43 0.38 -19.31 2.04
N GLY A 44 0.77 -18.06 2.31
CA GLY A 44 -0.18 -16.93 2.34
C GLY A 44 -0.83 -16.69 0.97
N HIS A 45 -0.03 -16.67 -0.09
CA HIS A 45 -0.51 -16.51 -1.47
C HIS A 45 -1.40 -17.66 -1.92
N GLN A 46 -1.15 -18.88 -1.45
CA GLN A 46 -2.03 -20.02 -1.72
C GLN A 46 -3.42 -19.78 -1.12
N MET A 47 -3.53 -19.19 0.08
CA MET A 47 -4.82 -18.84 0.67
C MET A 47 -5.52 -17.71 -0.10
N THR A 48 -4.79 -16.66 -0.46
CA THR A 48 -5.34 -15.44 -1.04
C THR A 48 -5.54 -15.51 -2.56
N ARG A 49 -5.19 -16.61 -3.21
CA ARG A 49 -5.35 -16.78 -4.68
C ARG A 49 -6.15 -18.01 -5.10
N SER A 50 -6.34 -18.97 -4.19
CA SER A 50 -6.94 -20.26 -4.51
C SER A 50 -8.25 -20.55 -3.75
N LEU A 51 -8.70 -19.67 -2.84
CA LEU A 51 -9.88 -19.94 -2.00
C LEU A 51 -11.13 -19.14 -2.41
N GLY A 52 -10.99 -17.95 -3.02
CA GLY A 52 -12.12 -17.04 -3.25
C GLY A 52 -13.24 -17.53 -4.15
N ARG A 53 -13.01 -18.59 -4.93
CA ARG A 53 -13.99 -19.18 -5.84
C ARG A 53 -14.71 -20.40 -5.26
N LEU A 54 -14.28 -20.87 -4.10
CA LEU A 54 -14.73 -22.15 -3.53
C LEU A 54 -16.17 -22.13 -3.04
N GLN A 55 -16.78 -20.94 -2.86
CA GLN A 55 -18.22 -20.85 -2.68
C GLN A 55 -18.99 -21.55 -3.83
N GLY A 56 -18.40 -21.60 -5.02
CA GLY A 56 -18.94 -22.35 -6.16
C GLY A 56 -19.20 -23.83 -5.85
N LEU A 57 -18.49 -24.45 -4.90
CA LEU A 57 -18.75 -25.83 -4.47
C LEU A 57 -20.19 -26.03 -3.97
N ALA A 58 -20.79 -25.03 -3.33
CA ALA A 58 -22.17 -25.10 -2.86
C ALA A 58 -23.19 -25.08 -4.02
N LEU A 59 -22.78 -24.67 -5.21
CA LEU A 59 -23.63 -24.51 -6.40
C LEU A 59 -23.26 -25.47 -7.54
N ALA A 60 -22.12 -26.15 -7.44
CA ALA A 60 -21.51 -26.90 -8.54
C ALA A 60 -22.21 -28.23 -8.86
N GLY A 61 -23.06 -28.74 -7.95
CA GLY A 61 -23.63 -30.08 -8.06
C GLY A 61 -22.54 -31.15 -7.99
N THR A 62 -22.64 -32.17 -8.84
CA THR A 62 -21.60 -33.21 -8.97
C THR A 62 -20.43 -32.69 -9.79
N ILE A 63 -19.23 -32.75 -9.22
CA ILE A 63 -17.97 -32.42 -9.88
C ILE A 63 -16.96 -33.55 -9.71
N ASP A 64 -16.06 -33.71 -10.69
CA ASP A 64 -14.94 -34.64 -10.66
C ASP A 64 -13.78 -34.09 -9.82
N GLY A 65 -13.69 -32.77 -9.68
CA GLY A 65 -12.70 -32.13 -8.82
C GLY A 65 -12.61 -30.61 -8.97
N ILE A 66 -11.62 -30.04 -8.30
CA ILE A 66 -11.26 -28.63 -8.35
C ILE A 66 -9.95 -28.50 -9.11
N VAL A 67 -9.94 -27.66 -10.15
CA VAL A 67 -8.78 -27.44 -11.00
C VAL A 67 -8.14 -26.07 -10.75
N PHE A 68 -6.81 -26.02 -10.69
CA PHE A 68 -6.01 -24.81 -10.46
C PHE A 68 -5.02 -24.57 -11.59
N ALA A 69 -4.84 -23.31 -11.98
CA ALA A 69 -3.77 -22.91 -12.87
C ALA A 69 -2.52 -22.52 -12.06
N PRO A 70 -1.31 -22.94 -12.44
CA PRO A 70 -0.09 -22.55 -11.74
C PRO A 70 0.24 -21.08 -12.03
N LEU A 71 0.53 -20.30 -11.00
CA LEU A 71 1.00 -18.91 -11.19
C LEU A 71 2.35 -18.86 -11.91
N ASP A 72 3.28 -19.73 -11.52
CA ASP A 72 4.64 -19.76 -12.05
C ASP A 72 5.22 -21.18 -12.01
N ALA A 73 6.46 -21.34 -12.49
CA ALA A 73 7.15 -22.62 -12.48
C ALA A 73 7.33 -23.21 -11.06
N ARG A 74 7.47 -22.35 -10.03
CA ARG A 74 7.63 -22.80 -8.63
C ARG A 74 6.34 -23.40 -8.09
N ALA A 75 5.19 -22.86 -8.50
CA ALA A 75 3.89 -23.41 -8.15
C ALA A 75 3.72 -24.85 -8.66
N ARG A 76 4.44 -25.26 -9.72
CA ARG A 76 4.39 -26.64 -10.27
C ARG A 76 5.17 -27.66 -9.43
N SER A 77 5.99 -27.24 -8.48
CA SER A 77 6.83 -28.14 -7.67
C SER A 77 5.99 -29.07 -6.78
N ASP A 78 6.51 -30.28 -6.52
CA ASP A 78 5.90 -31.25 -5.58
C ASP A 78 5.64 -30.65 -4.20
N ALA A 79 6.53 -29.78 -3.72
CA ALA A 79 6.38 -29.10 -2.44
C ALA A 79 5.16 -28.18 -2.43
N SER A 80 4.94 -27.42 -3.52
CA SER A 80 3.78 -26.55 -3.69
C SER A 80 2.48 -27.35 -3.79
N GLN A 81 2.48 -28.47 -4.53
CA GLN A 81 1.30 -29.34 -4.65
C GLN A 81 0.94 -29.98 -3.30
N LYS A 82 1.94 -30.47 -2.54
CA LYS A 82 1.74 -31.00 -1.18
C LYS A 82 1.24 -29.93 -0.22
N LEU A 83 1.74 -28.70 -0.33
CA LEU A 83 1.25 -27.56 0.45
C LEU A 83 -0.23 -27.29 0.15
N MET A 84 -0.62 -27.21 -1.12
CA MET A 84 -2.01 -27.03 -1.54
C MET A 84 -2.89 -28.17 -1.00
N ALA A 85 -2.50 -29.42 -1.19
CA ALA A 85 -3.26 -30.57 -0.72
C ALA A 85 -3.48 -30.54 0.81
N ARG A 86 -2.42 -30.24 1.58
CA ARG A 86 -2.51 -30.12 3.05
C ARG A 86 -3.45 -28.99 3.47
N LEU A 87 -3.39 -27.85 2.79
CA LEU A 87 -4.22 -26.69 3.08
C LEU A 87 -5.70 -27.01 2.85
N PHE A 88 -6.04 -27.54 1.68
CA PHE A 88 -7.42 -27.87 1.33
C PHE A 88 -8.00 -28.97 2.21
N THR A 89 -7.21 -30.02 2.47
CA THR A 89 -7.61 -31.10 3.40
C THR A 89 -7.83 -30.55 4.81
N GLY A 90 -6.94 -29.66 5.28
CA GLY A 90 -7.05 -29.02 6.58
C GLY A 90 -8.28 -28.11 6.73
N LEU A 91 -8.76 -27.53 5.62
CA LEU A 91 -10.02 -26.79 5.55
C LEU A 91 -11.25 -27.70 5.39
N GLY A 92 -11.08 -29.02 5.37
CA GLY A 92 -12.18 -29.98 5.20
C GLY A 92 -12.67 -30.15 3.76
N ILE A 93 -11.91 -29.71 2.76
CA ILE A 93 -12.25 -29.87 1.34
C ILE A 93 -11.78 -31.25 0.88
N THR A 94 -12.73 -32.10 0.49
CA THR A 94 -12.48 -33.50 0.10
C THR A 94 -12.53 -33.75 -1.41
N ALA A 95 -12.97 -32.76 -2.19
CA ALA A 95 -12.99 -32.87 -3.65
C ALA A 95 -11.56 -33.08 -4.19
N PRO A 96 -11.37 -33.95 -5.21
CA PRO A 96 -10.06 -34.13 -5.84
C PRO A 96 -9.47 -32.79 -6.32
N LEU A 97 -8.20 -32.56 -6.07
CA LEU A 97 -7.49 -31.35 -6.50
C LEU A 97 -6.63 -31.69 -7.71
N HIS A 98 -6.77 -30.92 -8.78
CA HIS A 98 -5.95 -31.05 -9.99
C HIS A 98 -5.24 -29.73 -10.29
N GLN A 99 -3.94 -29.78 -10.51
CA GLN A 99 -3.17 -28.62 -10.92
C GLN A 99 -2.71 -28.80 -12.37
N ILE A 100 -3.04 -27.84 -13.22
CA ILE A 100 -2.68 -27.85 -14.63
C ILE A 100 -1.16 -27.72 -14.76
N THR A 101 -0.51 -28.63 -15.48
CA THR A 101 0.95 -28.64 -15.69
C THR A 101 1.35 -28.38 -17.14
N ALA A 102 0.43 -28.58 -18.08
CA ALA A 102 0.58 -28.36 -19.52
C ALA A 102 -0.66 -27.65 -20.10
N THR A 103 -0.68 -27.38 -21.40
CA THR A 103 -1.88 -26.86 -22.06
C THR A 103 -3.00 -27.90 -22.01
N THR A 104 -4.09 -27.59 -21.32
CA THR A 104 -5.17 -28.56 -21.03
C THR A 104 -6.52 -28.04 -21.51
N ARG A 105 -7.27 -28.89 -22.22
CA ARG A 105 -8.68 -28.72 -22.56
C ARG A 105 -9.54 -29.46 -21.54
N VAL A 106 -10.31 -28.71 -20.76
CA VAL A 106 -11.27 -29.26 -19.79
C VAL A 106 -12.62 -29.48 -20.48
N GLU A 107 -13.24 -30.65 -20.32
CA GLU A 107 -14.52 -30.99 -20.95
C GLU A 107 -15.64 -30.03 -20.51
N ARG A 108 -15.80 -29.83 -19.20
CA ARG A 108 -16.70 -28.82 -18.64
C ARG A 108 -16.04 -28.12 -17.45
N LEU A 109 -15.83 -26.81 -17.57
CA LEU A 109 -15.28 -25.98 -16.50
C LEU A 109 -16.37 -25.07 -15.90
N LEU A 110 -16.58 -25.20 -14.59
CA LEU A 110 -17.43 -24.30 -13.82
C LEU A 110 -16.56 -23.17 -13.26
N VAL A 111 -16.96 -21.92 -13.51
CA VAL A 111 -16.19 -20.74 -13.11
C VAL A 111 -17.08 -19.83 -12.27
N GLY A 112 -16.87 -19.86 -10.96
CA GLY A 112 -17.52 -18.93 -10.04
C GLY A 112 -16.85 -17.55 -10.05
N PRO A 113 -17.53 -16.49 -9.58
CA PRO A 113 -16.89 -15.19 -9.37
C PRO A 113 -15.74 -15.30 -8.36
N ASP A 114 -14.74 -14.43 -8.48
CA ASP A 114 -13.74 -14.26 -7.43
C ASP A 114 -14.32 -13.39 -6.32
N LEU A 115 -14.61 -14.00 -5.17
CA LEU A 115 -15.24 -13.33 -4.03
C LEU A 115 -14.26 -13.05 -2.88
N PHE A 116 -13.01 -13.50 -3.01
CA PHE A 116 -11.96 -13.27 -2.02
C PHE A 116 -10.59 -13.58 -2.63
N SER A 117 -9.82 -12.54 -2.94
CA SER A 117 -8.43 -12.70 -3.36
C SER A 117 -7.61 -11.43 -3.16
N GLU A 118 -6.34 -11.46 -3.54
CA GLU A 118 -5.51 -10.24 -3.62
C GLU A 118 -6.09 -9.17 -4.55
N GLN A 119 -6.89 -9.56 -5.55
CA GLN A 119 -7.56 -8.59 -6.43
C GLN A 119 -8.73 -7.88 -5.76
N THR A 120 -9.36 -8.55 -4.81
CA THR A 120 -10.35 -7.92 -3.93
C THR A 120 -9.67 -7.30 -2.70
N GLU A 121 -8.35 -7.12 -2.75
CA GLU A 121 -7.51 -6.64 -1.64
C GLU A 121 -7.69 -7.45 -0.35
N CYS A 122 -8.06 -8.73 -0.50
CA CYS A 122 -8.48 -9.63 0.57
C CYS A 122 -9.68 -9.15 1.38
N VAL A 123 -10.45 -8.19 0.87
CA VAL A 123 -11.79 -7.85 1.35
C VAL A 123 -12.75 -8.86 0.72
N ALA A 124 -13.29 -9.76 1.53
CA ALA A 124 -14.19 -10.82 1.07
C ALA A 124 -15.62 -10.29 0.86
N ASP A 125 -16.29 -10.77 -0.18
CA ASP A 125 -17.73 -10.57 -0.36
C ASP A 125 -18.52 -11.18 0.81
N PRO A 126 -19.56 -10.52 1.36
CA PRO A 126 -20.36 -11.05 2.45
C PRO A 126 -20.91 -12.46 2.21
N ARG A 127 -21.22 -12.81 0.95
CA ARG A 127 -21.70 -14.15 0.57
C ARG A 127 -20.60 -15.20 0.74
N TYR A 128 -19.35 -14.84 0.46
CA TYR A 128 -18.20 -15.70 0.70
C TYR A 128 -17.94 -15.87 2.19
N ILE A 129 -17.98 -14.78 2.97
CA ILE A 129 -17.81 -14.84 4.44
C ILE A 129 -18.85 -15.78 5.07
N SER A 130 -20.12 -15.63 4.70
CA SER A 130 -21.21 -16.50 5.21
C SER A 130 -20.99 -17.97 4.87
N TRP A 131 -20.55 -18.26 3.64
CA TRP A 131 -20.24 -19.62 3.23
C TRP A 131 -19.01 -20.17 3.97
N ALA A 132 -17.92 -19.40 4.03
CA ALA A 132 -16.66 -19.81 4.64
C ALA A 132 -16.83 -20.11 6.14
N ARG A 133 -17.63 -19.34 6.88
CA ARG A 133 -17.95 -19.61 8.29
C ARG A 133 -18.68 -20.94 8.51
N THR A 134 -19.39 -21.42 7.49
CA THR A 134 -20.08 -22.72 7.53
C THR A 134 -19.16 -23.84 7.04
N ALA A 135 -18.47 -23.62 5.93
CA ALA A 135 -17.61 -24.61 5.27
C ALA A 135 -16.35 -24.93 6.09
N PHE A 136 -15.71 -23.91 6.66
CA PHE A 136 -14.47 -24.04 7.44
C PHE A 136 -14.71 -23.98 8.95
N ARG A 137 -15.93 -24.29 9.38
CA ARG A 137 -16.36 -24.08 10.76
C ARG A 137 -15.43 -24.79 11.76
N PRO A 138 -14.78 -24.07 12.69
CA PRO A 138 -14.02 -24.69 13.77
C PRO A 138 -14.92 -25.56 14.66
N LYS A 139 -14.35 -26.61 15.26
CA LYS A 139 -15.05 -27.55 16.13
C LYS A 139 -15.25 -27.01 17.54
N THR A 140 -14.46 -26.02 17.92
CA THR A 140 -14.43 -25.43 19.26
C THR A 140 -15.12 -24.07 19.29
N LYS A 141 -15.45 -23.60 20.50
CA LYS A 141 -15.93 -22.24 20.76
C LYS A 141 -14.94 -21.50 21.66
N PRO A 142 -14.95 -20.16 21.65
CA PRO A 142 -14.10 -19.38 22.54
C PRO A 142 -14.38 -19.71 24.02
N VAL A 143 -13.31 -19.98 24.76
CA VAL A 143 -13.33 -20.17 26.20
C VAL A 143 -13.17 -18.79 26.87
N PRO A 144 -14.15 -18.32 27.67
CA PRO A 144 -14.03 -17.02 28.33
C PRO A 144 -12.74 -16.91 29.15
N GLY A 145 -12.06 -15.77 29.03
CA GLY A 145 -10.80 -15.45 29.71
C GLY A 145 -9.55 -16.11 29.12
N SER A 146 -9.68 -16.98 28.11
CA SER A 146 -8.51 -17.65 27.50
C SER A 146 -7.67 -16.67 26.68
N LYS A 147 -6.34 -16.82 26.80
CA LYS A 147 -5.35 -15.94 26.21
C LYS A 147 -4.33 -16.74 25.42
N LEU A 148 -4.10 -16.37 24.16
CA LEU A 148 -3.21 -17.07 23.24
C LEU A 148 -2.20 -16.08 22.65
N PHE A 149 -0.91 -16.39 22.74
CA PHE A 149 0.13 -15.69 21.99
C PHE A 149 0.60 -16.57 20.85
N VAL A 150 0.31 -16.15 19.62
CA VAL A 150 0.72 -16.86 18.41
C VAL A 150 2.07 -16.30 17.96
N THR A 151 3.09 -17.09 18.22
CA THR A 151 4.50 -16.78 17.97
C THR A 151 4.95 -17.29 16.60
N ARG A 152 6.15 -16.90 16.21
CA ARG A 152 6.85 -17.33 14.98
C ARG A 152 8.26 -17.83 15.24
N THR A 153 8.64 -18.02 16.51
CA THR A 153 10.02 -18.37 16.91
C THR A 153 10.47 -19.74 16.41
N GLN A 154 9.54 -20.65 16.05
CA GLN A 154 9.86 -21.97 15.51
C GLN A 154 9.97 -21.98 13.98
N LEU A 155 9.74 -20.84 13.32
CA LEU A 155 10.05 -20.66 11.90
C LEU A 155 11.57 -20.52 11.69
N ASP A 156 12.00 -20.76 10.45
CA ASP A 156 13.38 -20.56 10.05
C ASP A 156 13.85 -19.13 10.41
N PRO A 157 14.95 -18.97 11.18
CA PRO A 157 15.48 -17.67 11.57
C PRO A 157 16.04 -16.85 10.40
N ALA A 158 16.03 -17.34 9.16
CA ALA A 158 16.28 -16.53 7.97
C ALA A 158 15.03 -15.78 7.47
N LEU A 159 13.85 -16.05 8.05
CA LEU A 159 12.59 -15.38 7.71
C LEU A 159 12.38 -14.08 8.50
N GLY A 160 11.51 -13.22 7.96
CA GLY A 160 11.12 -11.97 8.61
C GLY A 160 10.41 -12.21 9.94
N ARG A 161 10.84 -11.48 10.97
CA ARG A 161 10.44 -11.67 12.38
C ARG A 161 10.59 -10.39 13.20
N LEU A 162 10.05 -10.42 14.41
CA LEU A 162 10.30 -9.40 15.42
C LEU A 162 11.58 -9.79 16.16
N LEU A 163 12.50 -8.85 16.35
CA LEU A 163 13.65 -9.09 17.20
C LEU A 163 13.20 -9.32 18.65
N CYS A 164 13.86 -10.26 19.31
CA CYS A 164 13.59 -10.66 20.69
C CYS A 164 12.15 -11.17 20.93
N GLU A 165 11.51 -11.78 19.92
CA GLU A 165 10.18 -12.40 20.09
C GLU A 165 10.17 -13.47 21.19
N ASP A 166 11.30 -14.11 21.50
CA ASP A 166 11.48 -15.02 22.64
C ASP A 166 11.37 -14.33 24.01
N VAL A 167 11.79 -13.07 24.12
CA VAL A 167 11.56 -12.25 25.33
C VAL A 167 10.08 -11.89 25.42
N LEU A 168 9.43 -11.61 24.29
CA LEU A 168 7.99 -11.34 24.23
C LEU A 168 7.17 -12.58 24.62
N GLU A 169 7.57 -13.79 24.19
CA GLU A 169 6.97 -15.05 24.65
C GLU A 169 7.01 -15.18 26.15
N GLN A 170 8.18 -14.94 26.76
CA GLN A 170 8.31 -14.99 28.22
C GLN A 170 7.38 -13.97 28.87
N ASN A 171 7.41 -12.71 28.42
CA ASN A 171 6.56 -11.66 28.97
C ASN A 171 5.07 -12.01 28.92
N LEU A 172 4.60 -12.52 27.78
CA LEU A 172 3.21 -12.88 27.58
C LEU A 172 2.83 -14.17 28.32
N ALA A 173 3.72 -15.15 28.41
CA ALA A 173 3.52 -16.33 29.25
C ALA A 173 3.33 -15.95 30.72
N HIS A 174 4.15 -15.03 31.27
CA HIS A 174 3.96 -14.50 32.63
C HIS A 174 2.65 -13.71 32.78
N ALA A 175 2.15 -13.09 31.70
CA ALA A 175 0.84 -12.43 31.66
C ALA A 175 -0.34 -13.39 31.45
N GLY A 176 -0.10 -14.71 31.48
CA GLY A 176 -1.10 -15.76 31.40
C GLY A 176 -1.49 -16.18 29.98
N TYR A 177 -0.68 -15.85 28.96
CA TYR A 177 -0.90 -16.31 27.60
C TYR A 177 -0.32 -17.70 27.37
N GLN A 178 -1.07 -18.57 26.70
CA GLN A 178 -0.52 -19.78 26.12
C GLN A 178 0.31 -19.41 24.88
N VAL A 179 1.59 -19.77 24.85
CA VAL A 179 2.45 -19.59 23.68
C VAL A 179 2.19 -20.71 22.67
N TYR A 180 1.94 -20.36 21.42
CA TYR A 180 1.56 -21.29 20.36
C TYR A 180 2.28 -20.98 19.04
N ALA A 181 3.07 -21.94 18.55
CA ALA A 181 3.82 -21.82 17.30
C ALA A 181 3.10 -22.63 16.19
N PRO A 182 2.38 -21.99 15.26
CA PRO A 182 1.47 -22.70 14.35
C PRO A 182 2.16 -23.65 13.35
N GLU A 183 3.39 -23.36 12.96
CA GLU A 183 4.18 -24.09 11.96
C GLU A 183 4.41 -25.58 12.29
N ILE A 184 4.31 -25.97 13.56
CA ILE A 184 4.45 -27.36 14.00
C ILE A 184 3.10 -28.09 14.15
N HIS A 185 1.98 -27.43 13.82
CA HIS A 185 0.63 -27.96 13.97
C HIS A 185 -0.09 -28.07 12.63
N SER A 186 -1.05 -29.01 12.56
CA SER A 186 -1.91 -29.12 11.39
C SER A 186 -2.79 -27.87 11.25
N LEU A 187 -3.25 -27.58 10.03
CA LEU A 187 -4.14 -26.44 9.81
C LEU A 187 -5.45 -26.56 10.60
N ALA A 188 -5.97 -27.78 10.76
CA ALA A 188 -7.17 -28.04 11.57
C ALA A 188 -6.92 -27.71 13.05
N ASP A 189 -5.78 -28.13 13.61
CA ASP A 189 -5.41 -27.80 15.00
C ASP A 189 -5.21 -26.30 15.17
N GLN A 190 -4.61 -25.62 14.18
CA GLN A 190 -4.49 -24.16 14.19
C GLN A 190 -5.86 -23.50 14.24
N MET A 191 -6.80 -23.92 13.39
CA MET A 191 -8.16 -23.37 13.37
C MET A 191 -8.89 -23.56 14.69
N ASP A 192 -8.86 -24.77 15.26
CA ASP A 192 -9.52 -25.07 16.54
C ASP A 192 -8.83 -24.36 17.73
N THR A 193 -7.51 -24.19 17.68
CA THR A 193 -6.76 -23.44 18.70
C THR A 193 -7.06 -21.95 18.64
N TYR A 194 -7.09 -21.37 17.44
CA TYR A 194 -7.42 -19.96 17.27
C TYR A 194 -8.88 -19.68 17.62
N ALA A 195 -9.81 -20.57 17.28
CA ALA A 195 -11.22 -20.41 17.59
C ALA A 195 -11.54 -20.54 19.09
N SER A 196 -10.70 -21.22 19.88
CA SER A 196 -10.94 -21.42 21.31
C SER A 196 -10.45 -20.26 22.18
N ALA A 197 -9.54 -19.42 21.67
CA ALA A 197 -8.97 -18.30 22.43
C ALA A 197 -9.89 -17.06 22.44
N GLN A 198 -10.10 -16.41 23.59
CA GLN A 198 -10.85 -15.14 23.63
C GLN A 198 -9.95 -13.96 23.23
N THR A 199 -8.75 -13.88 23.79
CA THR A 199 -7.78 -12.83 23.46
C THR A 199 -6.58 -13.45 22.76
N ILE A 200 -6.29 -13.00 21.55
CA ILE A 200 -5.17 -13.48 20.74
C ILE A 200 -4.20 -12.33 20.52
N ILE A 201 -2.97 -12.47 20.98
CA ILE A 201 -1.86 -11.61 20.55
C ILE A 201 -1.08 -12.36 19.47
N THR A 202 -0.67 -11.66 18.42
CA THR A 202 0.23 -12.22 17.42
C THR A 202 1.08 -11.14 16.79
N THR A 203 2.08 -11.51 16.02
CA THR A 203 2.82 -10.62 15.14
C THR A 203 2.29 -10.74 13.69
N ASP A 204 2.35 -9.71 12.85
CA ASP A 204 1.68 -9.66 11.52
C ASP A 204 2.07 -10.73 10.45
N GLY A 205 1.55 -11.96 10.47
CA GLY A 205 2.06 -13.08 9.66
C GLY A 205 1.04 -13.73 8.73
N SER A 206 1.50 -14.61 7.84
CA SER A 206 0.60 -15.41 6.98
C SER A 206 -0.35 -16.31 7.78
N HIS A 207 0.01 -16.70 9.01
CA HIS A 207 -0.89 -17.41 9.93
C HIS A 207 -2.15 -16.59 10.25
N GLY A 208 -2.12 -15.26 10.11
CA GLY A 208 -3.28 -14.42 10.41
C GLY A 208 -4.42 -14.60 9.41
N HIS A 209 -4.14 -15.09 8.20
CA HIS A 209 -5.21 -15.51 7.29
C HIS A 209 -5.95 -16.76 7.79
N VAL A 210 -5.28 -17.65 8.53
CA VAL A 210 -5.93 -18.79 9.19
C VAL A 210 -6.77 -18.31 10.37
N MET A 211 -6.26 -17.36 11.16
CA MET A 211 -7.04 -16.73 12.23
C MET A 211 -8.31 -16.05 11.71
N ALA A 212 -8.27 -15.41 10.54
CA ALA A 212 -9.45 -14.81 9.92
C ALA A 212 -10.54 -15.86 9.65
N PHE A 213 -10.18 -17.02 9.10
CA PHE A 213 -11.13 -18.12 8.89
C PHE A 213 -11.61 -18.79 10.18
N ALA A 214 -10.78 -18.81 11.22
CA ALA A 214 -11.14 -19.38 12.52
C ALA A 214 -11.98 -18.44 13.40
N ARG A 215 -12.16 -17.18 12.98
CA ARG A 215 -12.69 -16.10 13.82
C ARG A 215 -14.11 -16.36 14.33
N GLN A 216 -14.33 -16.08 15.61
CA GLN A 216 -15.55 -16.31 16.38
C GLN A 216 -16.03 -15.02 17.07
N PRO A 217 -17.32 -14.94 17.47
CA PRO A 217 -17.82 -13.88 18.33
C PRO A 217 -17.06 -13.78 19.67
N GLY A 218 -16.95 -12.56 20.20
CA GLY A 218 -16.32 -12.29 21.49
C GLY A 218 -14.78 -12.29 21.49
N GLN A 219 -14.14 -12.48 20.33
CA GLN A 219 -12.69 -12.54 20.23
C GLN A 219 -12.04 -11.17 20.01
N ASN A 220 -11.01 -10.87 20.79
CA ASN A 220 -10.13 -9.72 20.60
C ASN A 220 -8.79 -10.18 20.03
N ILE A 221 -8.46 -9.73 18.81
CA ILE A 221 -7.18 -10.04 18.16
C ILE A 221 -6.32 -8.77 18.17
N ILE A 222 -5.10 -8.89 18.69
CA ILE A 222 -4.09 -7.85 18.75
C ILE A 222 -2.92 -8.29 17.88
N THR A 223 -2.65 -7.54 16.82
CA THR A 223 -1.53 -7.80 15.91
C THR A 223 -0.43 -6.77 16.13
N ILE A 224 0.75 -7.23 16.49
CA ILE A 224 1.96 -6.43 16.67
C ILE A 224 2.68 -6.33 15.32
N ALA A 225 3.00 -5.11 14.90
CA ALA A 225 3.72 -4.85 13.66
C ALA A 225 5.13 -5.46 13.70
N ARG A 226 5.54 -6.14 12.63
CA ARG A 226 6.97 -6.52 12.40
C ARG A 226 7.69 -5.66 11.38
N ARG A 227 6.93 -4.84 10.65
CA ARG A 227 7.42 -3.93 9.61
C ARG A 227 6.71 -2.58 9.70
N PHE A 228 7.37 -1.51 9.25
CA PHE A 228 6.77 -0.17 9.29
C PHE A 228 5.56 -0.06 8.37
N GLU A 229 5.61 -0.72 7.21
CA GLU A 229 4.50 -0.81 6.29
C GLU A 229 3.55 -1.94 6.71
N ALA A 230 2.32 -1.58 7.07
CA ALA A 230 1.34 -2.55 7.52
C ALA A 230 0.93 -3.49 6.38
N PRO A 231 0.77 -4.80 6.63
CA PRO A 231 0.32 -5.72 5.60
C PRO A 231 -1.18 -5.60 5.34
N GLU A 232 -1.56 -4.66 4.48
CA GLU A 232 -2.96 -4.30 4.22
C GLU A 232 -3.82 -5.50 3.85
N LEU A 233 -3.35 -6.39 2.96
CA LEU A 233 -4.08 -7.60 2.57
C LEU A 233 -4.41 -8.51 3.76
N LEU A 234 -3.51 -8.62 4.74
CA LEU A 234 -3.76 -9.39 5.96
C LEU A 234 -4.78 -8.69 6.84
N LEU A 235 -4.62 -7.38 7.04
CA LEU A 235 -5.51 -6.59 7.89
C LEU A 235 -6.92 -6.52 7.32
N ASN A 236 -7.07 -6.37 6.00
CA ASN A 236 -8.34 -6.44 5.30
C ASN A 236 -9.03 -7.78 5.52
N HIS A 237 -8.30 -8.90 5.38
CA HIS A 237 -8.85 -10.23 5.62
C HIS A 237 -9.33 -10.39 7.07
N LEU A 238 -8.49 -10.03 8.05
CA LEU A 238 -8.85 -10.08 9.46
C LEU A 238 -10.09 -9.22 9.74
N ASN A 239 -10.09 -7.97 9.30
CA ASN A 239 -11.17 -7.02 9.54
C ASN A 239 -12.50 -7.47 8.92
N CYS A 240 -12.52 -7.89 7.65
CA CYS A 240 -13.77 -8.28 7.00
C CYS A 240 -14.37 -9.55 7.62
N PHE A 241 -13.56 -10.53 8.04
CA PHE A 241 -14.06 -11.71 8.75
C PHE A 241 -14.48 -11.41 10.20
N GLY A 242 -13.93 -10.36 10.80
CA GLY A 242 -14.36 -9.85 12.11
C GLY A 242 -15.63 -9.01 12.06
N ALA A 243 -15.88 -8.35 10.93
CA ALA A 243 -17.04 -7.50 10.74
C ALA A 243 -18.34 -8.31 10.94
N GLY A 244 -19.26 -7.74 11.72
CA GLY A 244 -20.55 -8.35 12.04
C GLY A 244 -20.49 -9.50 13.06
N LEU A 245 -19.32 -9.84 13.62
CA LEU A 245 -19.25 -10.73 14.79
C LEU A 245 -19.45 -9.91 16.06
N GLU A 246 -20.41 -10.32 16.89
CA GLU A 246 -20.68 -9.69 18.17
C GLU A 246 -19.42 -9.67 19.04
N ALA A 247 -19.13 -8.52 19.64
CA ALA A 247 -18.03 -8.32 20.57
C ALA A 247 -16.64 -8.78 20.04
N SER A 248 -16.44 -8.82 18.72
CA SER A 248 -15.11 -9.05 18.14
C SER A 248 -14.38 -7.74 17.84
N SER A 249 -13.08 -7.71 18.07
CA SER A 249 -12.21 -6.56 17.77
C SER A 249 -10.89 -6.98 17.13
N GLN A 250 -10.31 -6.09 16.33
CA GLN A 250 -8.97 -6.21 15.77
C GLN A 250 -8.21 -4.93 16.08
N THR A 251 -7.05 -5.06 16.71
CA THR A 251 -6.15 -3.93 17.01
C THR A 251 -4.79 -4.18 16.37
N TYR A 252 -4.25 -3.19 15.67
CA TYR A 252 -2.89 -3.24 15.10
C TYR A 252 -1.97 -2.29 15.87
N LEU A 253 -0.88 -2.81 16.44
CA LEU A 253 0.05 -2.05 17.28
C LEU A 253 1.35 -1.77 16.53
N THR A 254 1.68 -0.49 16.36
CA THR A 254 2.93 -0.04 15.73
C THR A 254 3.91 0.46 16.77
N CYS A 255 4.72 -0.44 17.31
CA CYS A 255 5.72 -0.14 18.35
C CYS A 255 7.17 -0.25 17.83
N LEU A 256 7.36 -0.25 16.51
CA LEU A 256 8.67 -0.40 15.88
C LEU A 256 9.51 0.87 15.99
N THR A 257 10.78 0.69 16.31
CA THR A 257 11.81 1.73 16.34
C THR A 257 12.72 1.67 15.12
N ARG A 258 13.01 0.45 14.63
CA ARG A 258 13.88 0.20 13.48
C ARG A 258 13.44 -1.01 12.68
N GLU A 259 13.90 -1.07 11.45
CA GLU A 259 13.69 -2.21 10.56
C GLU A 259 14.96 -2.49 9.76
N TRP A 260 15.38 -3.75 9.78
CA TRP A 260 16.63 -4.24 9.18
C TRP A 260 16.33 -5.16 8.01
N TRP A 261 17.08 -5.05 6.93
CA TRP A 261 16.79 -5.76 5.67
C TRP A 261 17.97 -6.59 5.19
N PRO A 262 17.75 -7.83 4.73
CA PRO A 262 18.82 -8.58 4.08
C PRO A 262 19.15 -7.96 2.71
N ARG A 263 20.40 -8.15 2.24
CA ARG A 263 20.87 -7.72 0.90
C ARG A 263 20.32 -8.58 -0.24
N LYS A 264 19.02 -8.81 -0.24
CA LYS A 264 18.28 -9.51 -1.30
C LYS A 264 16.93 -8.85 -1.51
N ARG A 265 16.42 -8.92 -2.74
CA ARG A 265 15.08 -8.41 -3.05
C ARG A 265 14.02 -9.34 -2.45
N ALA A 266 13.56 -8.99 -1.26
CA ALA A 266 12.41 -9.62 -0.61
C ALA A 266 11.69 -8.59 0.27
N ASP A 267 10.36 -8.56 0.19
CA ASP A 267 9.52 -7.55 0.85
C ASP A 267 8.93 -8.04 2.19
N ASN A 268 9.25 -9.28 2.57
CA ASN A 268 8.72 -9.96 3.75
C ASN A 268 9.80 -10.54 4.67
N LEU A 269 11.08 -10.20 4.44
CA LEU A 269 12.23 -10.75 5.17
C LEU A 269 12.89 -9.75 6.12
N SER A 270 12.26 -8.60 6.38
CA SER A 270 12.78 -7.65 7.34
C SER A 270 12.75 -8.18 8.77
N LEU A 271 13.68 -7.66 9.58
CA LEU A 271 13.70 -7.83 11.02
C LEU A 271 13.25 -6.53 11.67
N GLY A 272 12.11 -6.57 12.37
CA GLY A 272 11.57 -5.43 13.09
C GLY A 272 12.15 -5.35 14.51
N GLU A 273 12.66 -4.18 14.89
CA GLU A 273 13.05 -3.87 16.26
C GLU A 273 11.92 -3.04 16.90
N ALA A 274 11.38 -3.51 18.04
CA ALA A 274 10.31 -2.82 18.75
C ALA A 274 10.78 -2.24 20.08
N ASP A 275 10.13 -1.16 20.50
CA ASP A 275 10.23 -0.64 21.86
C ASP A 275 9.31 -1.45 22.77
N PHE A 276 9.89 -2.30 23.62
CA PHE A 276 9.15 -3.17 24.52
C PHE A 276 8.48 -2.41 25.68
N ALA A 277 8.92 -1.19 26.01
CA ALA A 277 8.24 -0.35 26.97
C ALA A 277 6.96 0.24 26.36
N VAL A 278 7.05 0.78 25.14
CA VAL A 278 5.87 1.27 24.40
C VAL A 278 4.90 0.13 24.10
N LEU A 279 5.42 -1.05 23.72
CA LEU A 279 4.59 -2.23 23.49
C LEU A 279 3.82 -2.64 24.75
N PHE A 280 4.43 -2.60 25.93
CA PHE A 280 3.74 -2.87 27.20
C PHE A 280 2.59 -1.89 27.44
N GLU A 281 2.84 -0.59 27.30
CA GLU A 281 1.83 0.44 27.53
C GLU A 281 0.67 0.33 26.53
N GLU A 282 0.94 -0.01 25.27
CA GLU A 282 -0.12 -0.25 24.28
C GLU A 282 -0.93 -1.52 24.58
N LEU A 283 -0.28 -2.61 24.99
CA LEU A 283 -0.95 -3.84 25.43
C LEU A 283 -1.79 -3.62 26.70
N LEU A 284 -1.34 -2.75 27.59
CA LEU A 284 -2.09 -2.34 28.78
C LEU A 284 -3.31 -1.52 28.37
N ARG A 285 -3.14 -0.55 27.45
CA ARG A 285 -4.20 0.33 26.95
C ARG A 285 -5.32 -0.43 26.26
N CYS A 286 -5.01 -1.50 25.53
CA CYS A 286 -6.03 -2.35 24.88
C CYS A 286 -6.56 -3.48 25.78
N GLY A 287 -6.16 -3.53 27.06
CA GLY A 287 -6.63 -4.52 28.03
C GLY A 287 -6.07 -5.93 27.83
N ALA A 288 -5.06 -6.10 26.98
CA ALA A 288 -4.44 -7.40 26.71
C ALA A 288 -3.57 -7.88 27.89
N VAL A 289 -2.94 -6.96 28.62
CA VAL A 289 -2.21 -7.23 29.86
C VAL A 289 -2.75 -6.38 31.01
N SER A 290 -2.55 -6.85 32.25
CA SER A 290 -2.94 -6.10 33.46
C SER A 290 -1.77 -5.26 34.00
N PRO A 291 -2.02 -4.22 34.82
CA PRO A 291 -0.96 -3.47 35.48
C PRO A 291 0.03 -4.34 36.27
N ALA A 292 -0.44 -5.45 36.86
CA ALA A 292 0.40 -6.37 37.62
C ALA A 292 1.50 -7.04 36.77
N ALA A 293 1.31 -7.15 35.44
CA ALA A 293 2.31 -7.72 34.55
C ALA A 293 3.57 -6.85 34.42
N LYS A 294 3.51 -5.56 34.81
CA LYS A 294 4.65 -4.63 34.75
C LYS A 294 5.86 -5.13 35.56
N ALA A 295 5.61 -5.78 36.70
CA ALA A 295 6.68 -6.27 37.57
C ALA A 295 7.52 -7.40 36.94
N SER A 296 6.91 -8.20 36.07
CA SER A 296 7.56 -9.31 35.36
C SER A 296 7.94 -8.95 33.91
N TRP A 297 7.57 -7.77 33.42
CA TRP A 297 7.80 -7.37 32.04
C TRP A 297 9.28 -7.04 31.81
N LYS A 298 9.93 -7.81 30.94
CA LYS A 298 11.33 -7.63 30.58
C LYS A 298 11.44 -6.81 29.29
N ILE A 299 12.39 -5.88 29.28
CA ILE A 299 12.81 -5.14 28.09
C ILE A 299 14.13 -5.78 27.63
N PRO A 300 14.26 -6.18 26.35
CA PRO A 300 15.50 -6.75 25.83
C PRO A 300 16.66 -5.76 25.96
N ASP A 301 17.82 -6.22 26.42
CA ASP A 301 19.04 -5.44 26.37
C ASP A 301 19.69 -5.47 24.97
N GLN A 302 20.70 -4.64 24.75
CA GLN A 302 21.37 -4.55 23.45
C GLN A 302 22.02 -5.88 23.02
N ALA A 303 22.55 -6.66 23.97
CA ALA A 303 23.18 -7.95 23.66
C ALA A 303 22.14 -8.97 23.18
N GLN A 304 20.94 -8.97 23.77
CA GLN A 304 19.81 -9.79 23.32
C GLN A 304 19.30 -9.36 21.95
N ILE A 305 19.25 -8.05 21.68
CA ILE A 305 18.87 -7.50 20.37
C ILE A 305 19.88 -7.95 19.31
N ASP A 306 21.18 -7.79 19.57
CA ASP A 306 22.25 -8.16 18.63
C ASP A 306 22.31 -9.68 18.39
N ALA A 307 22.11 -10.48 19.44
CA ALA A 307 21.97 -11.93 19.33
C ALA A 307 20.71 -12.32 18.53
N SER A 308 19.59 -11.61 18.71
CA SER A 308 18.38 -11.86 17.93
C SER A 308 18.54 -11.49 16.46
N LYS A 309 19.24 -10.37 16.19
CA LYS A 309 19.53 -9.87 14.85
C LYS A 309 20.45 -10.81 14.08
N SER A 310 21.47 -11.36 14.73
CA SER A 310 22.44 -12.28 14.11
C SER A 310 21.92 -13.71 13.91
N ARG A 311 20.82 -14.11 14.56
CA ARG A 311 20.22 -15.44 14.36
C ARG A 311 19.86 -15.68 12.89
N GLY A 312 20.31 -16.81 12.35
CA GLY A 312 20.02 -17.23 10.97
C GLY A 312 20.84 -16.52 9.88
N MET A 313 21.78 -15.64 10.24
CA MET A 313 22.72 -15.03 9.30
C MET A 313 23.89 -15.97 9.00
N VAL A 314 24.37 -16.01 7.75
CA VAL A 314 25.51 -16.84 7.33
C VAL A 314 26.57 -15.97 6.67
N GLY A 315 27.79 -15.93 7.23
CA GLY A 315 28.90 -15.14 6.65
C GLY A 315 28.73 -13.63 6.84
N ASP A 316 29.14 -12.84 5.85
CA ASP A 316 29.08 -11.36 5.84
C ASP A 316 27.71 -10.82 5.38
N ASP A 317 26.63 -11.42 5.90
CA ASP A 317 25.24 -11.09 5.58
C ASP A 317 24.82 -9.74 6.20
N SER A 318 25.62 -8.67 6.04
CA SER A 318 25.35 -7.37 6.64
C SER A 318 23.93 -6.88 6.33
N LEU A 319 23.13 -6.74 7.38
CA LEU A 319 21.77 -6.22 7.27
C LEU A 319 21.82 -4.71 6.98
N LEU A 320 21.02 -4.29 6.03
CA LEU A 320 20.82 -2.91 5.64
C LEU A 320 19.84 -2.23 6.60
N SER A 321 20.07 -0.94 6.88
CA SER A 321 19.00 -0.09 7.40
C SER A 321 17.91 0.07 6.35
N SER A 322 16.76 0.64 6.75
CA SER A 322 15.70 0.95 5.77
C SER A 322 16.15 1.95 4.70
N ASP A 323 17.04 2.89 5.06
CA ASP A 323 17.58 3.88 4.11
C ASP A 323 18.57 3.22 3.14
N ASP A 324 19.48 2.39 3.64
CA ASP A 324 20.44 1.66 2.79
C ASP A 324 19.74 0.65 1.88
N ARG A 325 18.60 0.10 2.31
CA ARG A 325 17.78 -0.80 1.50
C ARG A 325 17.28 -0.10 0.23
N VAL A 326 16.91 1.18 0.31
CA VAL A 326 16.44 1.94 -0.85
C VAL A 326 17.55 2.05 -1.89
N ALA A 327 18.75 2.44 -1.46
CA ALA A 327 19.92 2.50 -2.33
C ALA A 327 20.25 1.13 -2.94
N PHE A 328 20.28 0.07 -2.13
CA PHE A 328 20.51 -1.29 -2.61
C PHE A 328 19.49 -1.74 -3.66
N LEU A 329 18.19 -1.46 -3.45
CA LEU A 329 17.14 -1.82 -4.41
C LEU A 329 17.28 -1.03 -5.71
N PHE A 330 17.73 0.23 -5.65
CA PHE A 330 18.05 1.03 -6.83
C PHE A 330 19.21 0.40 -7.62
N ASP A 331 20.32 0.09 -6.97
CA ASP A 331 21.48 -0.54 -7.61
C ASP A 331 21.12 -1.87 -8.27
N LEU A 332 20.33 -2.70 -7.58
CA LEU A 332 19.86 -3.98 -8.11
C LEU A 332 18.97 -3.79 -9.35
N ARG A 333 18.15 -2.74 -9.40
CA ARG A 333 17.33 -2.39 -10.58
C ARG A 333 18.24 -1.96 -11.74
N GLN A 334 19.25 -1.13 -11.49
CA GLN A 334 20.19 -0.69 -12.52
C GLN A 334 21.00 -1.85 -13.11
N ALA A 335 21.54 -2.72 -12.25
CA ALA A 335 22.28 -3.92 -12.69
C ALA A 335 21.41 -4.85 -13.56
N ARG A 336 20.11 -5.00 -13.22
CA ARG A 336 19.16 -5.75 -14.05
C ARG A 336 18.89 -5.09 -15.40
N LYS A 337 18.72 -3.77 -15.44
CA LYS A 337 18.57 -3.02 -16.71
C LYS A 337 19.78 -3.20 -17.61
N GLN A 338 21.00 -3.08 -17.06
CA GLN A 338 22.24 -3.30 -17.81
C GLN A 338 22.34 -4.74 -18.33
N LYS A 339 21.95 -5.73 -17.52
CA LYS A 339 21.93 -7.14 -17.94
C LYS A 339 20.90 -7.41 -19.03
N ALA A 340 19.70 -6.85 -18.94
CA ALA A 340 18.65 -6.95 -19.96
C ALA A 340 19.11 -6.29 -21.27
N ALA A 341 19.63 -5.06 -21.22
CA ALA A 341 20.18 -4.39 -22.40
C ALA A 341 21.35 -5.16 -23.05
N LYS A 342 22.17 -5.85 -22.25
CA LYS A 342 23.24 -6.72 -22.76
C LYS A 342 22.69 -8.00 -23.40
N ALA A 343 21.60 -8.56 -22.87
CA ALA A 343 20.91 -9.71 -23.45
C ALA A 343 20.22 -9.33 -24.76
N ASP A 344 19.50 -8.21 -24.80
CA ASP A 344 18.85 -7.68 -26.00
C ASP A 344 19.87 -7.39 -27.11
N ARG A 345 21.04 -6.82 -26.77
CA ARG A 345 22.16 -6.63 -27.72
C ARG A 345 22.75 -7.95 -28.22
N ALA A 346 22.84 -8.97 -27.37
CA ALA A 346 23.34 -10.28 -27.76
C ALA A 346 22.34 -11.03 -28.65
N GLU A 347 21.04 -10.89 -28.39
CA GLU A 347 19.96 -11.46 -29.19
C GLU A 347 19.83 -10.76 -30.54
N ALA A 348 19.92 -9.42 -30.57
CA ALA A 348 19.97 -8.63 -31.81
C ALA A 348 21.21 -8.93 -32.66
N ALA A 349 22.34 -9.27 -32.05
CA ALA A 349 23.55 -9.70 -32.76
C ALA A 349 23.48 -11.15 -33.27
N ALA A 350 22.62 -11.99 -32.68
CA ALA A 350 22.41 -13.38 -33.10
C ALA A 350 21.39 -13.52 -34.24
N LEU A 351 20.53 -12.51 -34.44
CA LEU A 351 19.61 -12.42 -35.57
C LEU A 351 20.34 -11.82 -36.79
N SER A 352 20.51 -12.60 -37.86
CA SER A 352 21.11 -12.10 -39.11
C SER A 352 20.30 -10.93 -39.70
N PRO A 353 20.95 -9.89 -40.27
CA PRO A 353 20.25 -8.71 -40.75
C PRO A 353 19.32 -9.04 -41.93
N PRO A 354 18.09 -8.51 -41.96
CA PRO A 354 17.20 -8.68 -43.10
C PRO A 354 17.71 -7.90 -44.32
N GLN A 355 17.55 -8.48 -45.50
CA GLN A 355 17.88 -7.88 -46.79
C GLN A 355 17.15 -6.53 -46.99
N PRO A 356 17.80 -5.53 -47.61
CA PRO A 356 17.24 -4.19 -47.72
C PRO A 356 16.08 -4.15 -48.73
N ILE A 357 14.89 -3.82 -48.25
CA ILE A 357 13.74 -3.46 -49.08
C ILE A 357 13.86 -1.96 -49.38
N THR A 358 13.99 -1.62 -50.66
CA THR A 358 13.98 -0.24 -51.15
C THR A 358 12.59 0.38 -50.99
N LYS A 359 12.48 1.51 -50.28
CA LYS A 359 11.28 2.35 -50.23
C LYS A 359 11.48 3.63 -51.06
N PRO A 360 10.41 4.17 -51.70
CA PRO A 360 10.48 5.40 -52.49
C PRO A 360 10.50 6.66 -51.60
N PRO A 361 10.89 7.82 -52.15
CA PRO A 361 11.19 9.01 -51.37
C PRO A 361 9.91 9.72 -50.90
N GLN A 362 9.84 10.01 -49.60
CA GLN A 362 8.86 10.92 -49.03
C GLN A 362 9.56 12.05 -48.29
N GLU A 363 8.95 13.22 -48.47
CA GLU A 363 9.47 14.56 -48.23
C GLU A 363 9.74 14.87 -46.76
N ALA A 364 10.69 15.77 -46.55
CA ALA A 364 11.22 16.16 -45.26
C ALA A 364 10.18 16.88 -44.39
N GLN A 365 9.83 16.27 -43.26
CA GLN A 365 9.40 16.97 -42.05
C GLN A 365 10.47 16.76 -40.98
N GLN A 366 11.24 17.83 -40.71
CA GLN A 366 12.17 17.89 -39.60
C GLN A 366 11.38 17.96 -38.28
N THR A 367 11.34 16.86 -37.54
CA THR A 367 11.14 16.85 -36.09
C THR A 367 12.50 16.64 -35.43
N MET A 368 12.92 17.62 -34.63
CA MET A 368 14.14 17.53 -33.82
C MET A 368 13.94 16.51 -32.71
N ASP A 369 14.50 15.31 -32.90
CA ASP A 369 14.75 14.36 -31.82
C ASP A 369 15.94 14.86 -30.98
N THR A 370 15.67 15.49 -29.86
CA THR A 370 16.67 15.63 -28.80
C THR A 370 16.71 14.33 -28.00
N LYS A 371 17.62 13.44 -28.37
CA LYS A 371 18.08 12.36 -27.48
C LYS A 371 18.69 13.00 -26.23
N VAL A 372 18.07 12.78 -25.07
CA VAL A 372 18.66 13.11 -23.78
C VAL A 372 19.64 12.01 -23.41
N ASP A 373 20.88 12.40 -23.15
CA ASP A 373 22.00 11.55 -22.73
C ASP A 373 21.71 10.94 -21.34
N PRO A 374 21.85 9.61 -21.12
CA PRO A 374 21.51 8.97 -19.84
C PRO A 374 22.55 9.15 -18.72
N GLU A 375 23.49 10.09 -18.85
CA GLU A 375 24.60 10.31 -17.90
C GLU A 375 24.34 11.42 -16.85
N LEU A 376 23.12 11.99 -16.74
CA LEU A 376 22.87 13.16 -15.88
C LEU A 376 21.99 12.95 -14.63
N ASP A 377 21.50 11.75 -14.34
CA ASP A 377 20.51 11.55 -13.25
C ASP A 377 21.14 10.98 -11.96
N VAL A 378 22.19 11.66 -11.46
CA VAL A 378 22.65 11.48 -10.08
C VAL A 378 21.92 12.52 -9.23
N THR A 379 20.87 12.12 -8.51
CA THR A 379 20.17 13.01 -7.59
C THR A 379 21.12 13.43 -6.47
N ASP A 380 21.40 14.73 -6.37
CA ASP A 380 22.03 15.30 -5.17
C ASP A 380 21.12 15.00 -3.96
N PRO A 381 21.61 14.34 -2.89
CA PRO A 381 20.84 14.12 -1.67
C PRO A 381 20.21 15.40 -1.09
N ALA A 382 20.80 16.58 -1.36
CA ALA A 382 20.26 17.87 -0.97
C ALA A 382 18.99 18.28 -1.76
N MET A 383 18.80 17.76 -2.97
CA MET A 383 17.64 18.00 -3.86
C MET A 383 16.55 16.93 -3.69
N ARG A 384 16.37 16.45 -2.45
CA ARG A 384 15.33 15.48 -2.10
C ARG A 384 14.73 15.80 -0.74
N PRO A 385 13.39 15.91 -0.61
CA PRO A 385 12.73 16.06 0.68
C PRO A 385 12.93 14.82 1.58
N GLN A 386 13.58 15.00 2.73
CA GLN A 386 13.92 13.93 3.68
C GLN A 386 13.25 14.08 5.06
N GLY A 387 12.41 15.09 5.23
CA GLY A 387 11.72 15.38 6.48
C GLY A 387 10.56 14.44 6.79
N LEU A 388 9.63 14.89 7.63
CA LEU A 388 8.48 14.09 8.04
C LEU A 388 7.70 13.57 6.83
N ARG A 389 7.37 12.27 6.82
CA ARG A 389 6.47 11.69 5.82
C ARG A 389 5.17 12.49 5.78
N TYR A 390 4.70 12.84 4.59
CA TYR A 390 3.63 13.82 4.42
C TYR A 390 2.34 13.46 5.19
N PHE A 391 1.97 12.18 5.33
CA PHE A 391 0.84 11.78 6.17
C PHE A 391 1.04 12.06 7.67
N ARG A 392 2.28 11.91 8.19
CA ARG A 392 2.59 12.29 9.58
C ARG A 392 2.53 13.80 9.74
N PHE A 393 3.01 14.54 8.73
CA PHE A 393 2.88 15.99 8.69
C PHE A 393 1.41 16.44 8.69
N LEU A 394 0.56 15.89 7.81
CA LEU A 394 -0.87 16.18 7.76
C LEU A 394 -1.57 15.86 9.08
N LYS A 395 -1.30 14.69 9.67
CA LYS A 395 -1.86 14.33 10.98
C LYS A 395 -1.50 15.37 12.05
N ALA A 396 -0.23 15.75 12.15
CA ALA A 396 0.22 16.75 13.11
C ALA A 396 -0.37 18.13 12.79
N LEU A 397 -0.51 18.47 11.52
CA LEU A 397 -1.11 19.72 11.07
C LEU A 397 -2.58 19.82 11.49
N HIS A 398 -3.39 18.78 11.29
CA HIS A 398 -4.76 18.70 11.78
C HIS A 398 -4.84 18.87 13.31
N GLN A 399 -3.90 18.27 14.05
CA GLN A 399 -3.84 18.38 15.51
C GLN A 399 -3.47 19.77 16.02
N ARG A 400 -2.61 20.51 15.29
CA ARG A 400 -2.15 21.86 15.65
C ARG A 400 -3.15 22.94 15.21
N VAL A 401 -3.65 22.83 13.98
CA VAL A 401 -4.57 23.80 13.38
C VAL A 401 -5.97 23.67 13.94
N ARG A 402 -6.42 22.43 14.23
CA ARG A 402 -7.80 22.11 14.65
C ARG A 402 -8.84 22.85 13.79
N PRO A 403 -8.85 22.59 12.47
CA PRO A 403 -9.70 23.35 11.55
C PRO A 403 -11.19 23.11 11.88
N ASP A 404 -12.02 24.16 11.90
CA ASP A 404 -13.49 23.99 11.96
C ASP A 404 -14.04 23.48 10.62
N TRP A 405 -13.44 23.96 9.52
CA TRP A 405 -13.69 23.48 8.16
C TRP A 405 -12.39 23.09 7.46
N TYR A 406 -12.39 21.87 6.93
CA TYR A 406 -11.34 21.30 6.09
C TYR A 406 -11.83 21.09 4.65
N LEU A 407 -10.98 21.32 3.65
CA LEU A 407 -11.29 21.00 2.26
C LEU A 407 -10.15 20.21 1.63
N GLU A 408 -10.48 19.10 0.98
CA GLU A 408 -9.51 18.24 0.29
C GLU A 408 -9.92 18.05 -1.17
N ILE A 409 -8.98 18.30 -2.09
CA ILE A 409 -9.09 17.94 -3.51
C ILE A 409 -8.08 16.85 -3.80
N GLY A 410 -8.55 15.71 -4.33
CA GLY A 410 -7.74 14.51 -4.52
C GLY A 410 -7.78 13.58 -3.32
N THR A 411 -8.99 13.19 -2.91
CA THR A 411 -9.18 12.35 -1.71
C THR A 411 -8.85 10.88 -1.94
N PHE A 412 -9.09 10.39 -3.15
CA PHE A 412 -8.86 9.01 -3.60
C PHE A 412 -9.27 7.95 -2.56
N THR A 413 -8.33 7.42 -1.76
CA THR A 413 -8.57 6.36 -0.77
C THR A 413 -9.04 6.84 0.61
N GLY A 414 -9.00 8.15 0.88
CA GLY A 414 -9.31 8.73 2.18
C GLY A 414 -8.15 8.67 3.20
N SER A 415 -6.96 8.24 2.78
CA SER A 415 -5.79 8.11 3.67
C SER A 415 -5.31 9.44 4.29
N SER A 416 -5.48 10.55 3.57
CA SER A 416 -5.29 11.94 4.02
C SER A 416 -6.51 12.42 4.80
N LEU A 417 -7.70 12.26 4.22
CA LEU A 417 -8.97 12.71 4.79
C LEU A 417 -9.24 12.16 6.19
N ARG A 418 -8.76 10.95 6.52
CA ARG A 418 -8.99 10.33 7.83
C ARG A 418 -8.53 11.15 9.04
N PHE A 419 -7.73 12.19 8.84
CA PHE A 419 -7.30 13.09 9.92
C PHE A 419 -8.30 14.23 10.18
N ALA A 420 -9.30 14.41 9.32
CA ALA A 420 -10.32 15.45 9.44
C ALA A 420 -11.35 15.13 10.53
N ASP A 421 -11.05 15.56 11.76
CA ASP A 421 -11.96 15.56 12.91
C ASP A 421 -12.76 16.88 12.97
N CYS A 422 -13.44 17.25 11.88
CA CYS A 422 -14.18 18.51 11.75
C CYS A 422 -15.18 18.49 10.59
N ASN A 423 -15.81 19.64 10.28
CA ASN A 423 -16.59 19.75 9.04
C ASN A 423 -15.64 19.64 7.85
N PHE A 424 -16.02 18.92 6.81
CA PHE A 424 -15.15 18.82 5.65
C PHE A 424 -15.87 18.76 4.31
N VAL A 425 -15.13 19.11 3.27
CA VAL A 425 -15.48 18.90 1.87
C VAL A 425 -14.37 18.05 1.25
N ALA A 426 -14.72 16.85 0.80
CA ALA A 426 -13.85 15.94 0.05
C ALA A 426 -14.29 15.94 -1.41
N ILE A 427 -13.36 16.16 -2.34
CA ILE A 427 -13.63 16.27 -3.77
C ILE A 427 -12.72 15.31 -4.52
N ASP A 428 -13.34 14.40 -5.27
CA ASP A 428 -12.60 13.43 -6.07
C ASP A 428 -13.45 12.95 -7.26
N PRO A 429 -12.90 12.82 -8.48
CA PRO A 429 -13.65 12.28 -9.62
C PRO A 429 -14.13 10.83 -9.40
N ALA A 430 -13.40 10.03 -8.62
CA ALA A 430 -13.69 8.63 -8.37
C ALA A 430 -13.12 8.17 -7.02
N PHE A 431 -13.87 8.41 -5.95
CA PHE A 431 -13.53 7.91 -4.63
C PHE A 431 -13.30 6.39 -4.60
N GLN A 432 -12.24 5.97 -3.91
CA GLN A 432 -11.92 4.58 -3.57
C GLN A 432 -11.71 4.46 -2.05
N LEU A 433 -12.67 4.95 -1.26
CA LEU A 433 -12.49 5.10 0.18
C LEU A 433 -12.27 3.75 0.88
N HIS A 434 -11.05 3.55 1.40
CA HIS A 434 -10.69 2.43 2.28
C HIS A 434 -10.53 2.90 3.74
N GLN A 435 -10.37 4.20 3.94
CA GLN A 435 -10.24 4.84 5.25
C GLN A 435 -11.40 5.84 5.43
N ILE A 436 -12.13 5.70 6.53
CA ILE A 436 -13.25 6.58 6.87
C ILE A 436 -12.77 7.59 7.92
N PRO A 437 -13.01 8.91 7.74
CA PRO A 437 -12.68 9.89 8.76
C PRO A 437 -13.49 9.69 10.06
N PRO A 438 -13.13 10.36 11.18
CA PRO A 438 -13.81 10.21 12.47
C PRO A 438 -15.31 10.56 12.47
N MET A 439 -15.83 11.15 11.38
CA MET A 439 -17.22 11.56 11.19
C MET A 439 -17.78 12.45 12.32
N LYS A 440 -16.94 13.32 12.89
CA LYS A 440 -17.30 14.18 14.05
C LYS A 440 -17.75 15.59 13.66
N GLY A 441 -17.55 16.00 12.41
CA GLY A 441 -18.10 17.25 11.87
C GLY A 441 -19.62 17.26 11.85
N ARG A 442 -20.21 18.46 11.86
CA ARG A 442 -21.66 18.66 11.68
C ARG A 442 -22.07 18.54 10.22
N GLU A 443 -21.18 18.95 9.31
CA GLU A 443 -21.39 18.86 7.87
C GLU A 443 -20.17 18.22 7.19
N MET A 444 -20.43 17.18 6.41
CA MET A 444 -19.42 16.39 5.71
C MET A 444 -19.91 16.15 4.30
N VAL A 445 -19.19 16.70 3.33
CA VAL A 445 -19.58 16.70 1.92
C VAL A 445 -18.59 15.84 1.15
N PHE A 446 -19.08 14.77 0.56
CA PHE A 446 -18.35 14.02 -0.47
C PHE A 446 -18.91 14.44 -1.83
N PHE A 447 -18.06 15.07 -2.65
CA PHE A 447 -18.42 15.51 -3.99
C PHE A 447 -17.67 14.67 -5.02
N GLN A 448 -18.36 13.67 -5.59
CA GLN A 448 -17.76 12.74 -6.53
C GLN A 448 -17.83 13.27 -7.97
N ASP A 449 -16.91 14.17 -8.29
CA ASP A 449 -16.67 14.71 -9.63
C ASP A 449 -15.34 15.49 -9.59
N THR A 450 -14.94 16.06 -10.72
CA THR A 450 -13.81 16.99 -10.82
C THR A 450 -14.00 18.23 -9.92
N SER A 451 -12.88 18.82 -9.46
CA SER A 451 -12.88 20.09 -8.74
C SER A 451 -13.54 21.22 -9.54
N ASP A 452 -13.38 21.22 -10.86
CA ASP A 452 -14.07 22.16 -11.76
C ASP A 452 -15.59 22.06 -11.67
N ALA A 453 -16.11 20.83 -11.69
CA ALA A 453 -17.54 20.59 -11.52
C ALA A 453 -18.02 21.07 -10.14
N PHE A 454 -17.23 20.82 -9.08
CA PHE A 454 -17.53 21.31 -7.74
C PHE A 454 -17.67 22.84 -7.70
N PHE A 455 -16.66 23.59 -8.18
CA PHE A 455 -16.70 25.05 -8.15
C PHE A 455 -17.77 25.63 -9.10
N LYS A 456 -18.01 24.99 -10.24
CA LYS A 456 -19.05 25.41 -11.21
C LYS A 456 -20.47 25.17 -10.67
N SER A 457 -20.71 24.09 -9.94
CA SER A 457 -22.02 23.74 -9.38
C SER A 457 -22.56 24.77 -8.39
N GLY A 458 -21.67 25.59 -7.82
CA GLY A 458 -22.01 26.51 -6.74
C GLY A 458 -22.08 25.86 -5.36
N ALA A 459 -21.73 24.57 -5.23
CA ALA A 459 -21.64 23.87 -3.94
C ALA A 459 -20.73 24.61 -2.95
N ALA A 460 -19.58 25.11 -3.42
CA ALA A 460 -18.67 25.94 -2.63
C ALA A 460 -19.35 27.17 -1.99
N ARG A 461 -20.34 27.79 -2.66
CA ARG A 461 -21.07 28.95 -2.13
C ARG A 461 -22.11 28.59 -1.08
N ARG A 462 -22.42 27.31 -0.92
CA ARG A 462 -23.42 26.80 0.04
C ARG A 462 -22.79 26.37 1.37
N LEU A 463 -21.46 26.39 1.46
CA LEU A 463 -20.75 26.08 2.70
C LEU A 463 -21.15 27.10 3.78
N LYS A 464 -21.50 26.60 4.97
CA LYS A 464 -21.93 27.43 6.11
C LYS A 464 -20.78 28.03 6.90
N GLY A 465 -19.53 27.86 6.44
CA GLY A 465 -18.33 28.36 7.08
C GLY A 465 -17.20 28.63 6.10
N LYS A 466 -16.13 29.20 6.62
CA LYS A 466 -14.88 29.48 5.90
C LYS A 466 -13.86 28.38 6.15
N ILE A 467 -13.06 28.05 5.15
CA ILE A 467 -12.08 26.95 5.22
C ILE A 467 -10.86 27.38 6.05
N ASN A 468 -10.52 26.63 7.10
CA ASN A 468 -9.34 26.91 7.91
C ASN A 468 -8.10 26.19 7.38
N LEU A 469 -8.29 24.99 6.82
CA LEU A 469 -7.23 24.18 6.23
C LEU A 469 -7.73 23.59 4.91
N ALA A 470 -6.96 23.77 3.84
CA ALA A 470 -7.21 23.09 2.58
C ALA A 470 -5.99 22.27 2.15
N PHE A 471 -6.22 21.09 1.60
CA PHE A 471 -5.18 20.23 1.04
C PHE A 471 -5.45 19.96 -0.44
N LEU A 472 -4.44 20.24 -1.29
CA LEU A 472 -4.52 20.13 -2.74
C LEU A 472 -3.52 19.09 -3.23
N ASP A 473 -4.07 17.93 -3.62
CA ASP A 473 -3.35 16.75 -4.09
C ASP A 473 -4.17 16.06 -5.21
N GLY A 474 -4.77 16.89 -6.08
CA GLY A 474 -5.68 16.49 -7.14
C GLY A 474 -4.98 16.07 -8.41
N LEU A 475 -5.41 16.60 -9.56
CA LEU A 475 -4.72 16.32 -10.82
C LEU A 475 -3.35 17.02 -10.84
N HIS A 476 -2.28 16.26 -11.08
CA HIS A 476 -0.89 16.76 -11.08
C HIS A 476 -0.52 17.51 -12.37
N HIS A 477 -1.41 18.39 -12.81
CA HIS A 477 -1.18 19.33 -13.90
C HIS A 477 -1.25 20.73 -13.32
N TYR A 478 -0.20 21.53 -13.54
CA TYR A 478 -0.08 22.83 -12.89
C TYR A 478 -1.26 23.76 -13.18
N GLU A 479 -1.86 23.69 -14.36
CA GLU A 479 -3.02 24.51 -14.71
C GLU A 479 -4.26 24.14 -13.89
N ALA A 480 -4.44 22.87 -13.55
CA ALA A 480 -5.54 22.41 -12.71
C ALA A 480 -5.30 22.86 -11.27
N LEU A 481 -4.12 22.59 -10.72
CA LEU A 481 -3.76 22.99 -9.36
C LEU A 481 -3.79 24.52 -9.16
N LEU A 482 -3.28 25.31 -10.10
CA LEU A 482 -3.34 26.77 -10.04
C LEU A 482 -4.79 27.29 -10.05
N ARG A 483 -5.67 26.62 -10.80
CA ARG A 483 -7.10 26.94 -10.84
C ARG A 483 -7.79 26.56 -9.54
N ASP A 484 -7.47 25.41 -8.97
CA ASP A 484 -7.96 24.96 -7.66
C ASP A 484 -7.55 25.95 -6.56
N PHE A 485 -6.28 26.34 -6.50
CA PHE A 485 -5.80 27.37 -5.59
C PHE A 485 -6.57 28.68 -5.75
N THR A 486 -6.73 29.16 -6.99
CA THR A 486 -7.46 30.40 -7.30
C THR A 486 -8.93 30.35 -6.88
N ASN A 487 -9.55 29.17 -6.94
CA ASN A 487 -10.94 28.98 -6.54
C ASN A 487 -11.11 28.85 -5.01
N ILE A 488 -10.11 28.31 -4.31
CA ILE A 488 -10.13 28.09 -2.86
C ILE A 488 -9.80 29.35 -2.08
N GLU A 489 -8.86 30.15 -2.55
CA GLU A 489 -8.42 31.39 -1.88
C GLU A 489 -9.58 32.24 -1.31
N PRO A 490 -10.66 32.57 -2.06
CA PRO A 490 -11.78 33.36 -1.51
C PRO A 490 -12.65 32.62 -0.47
N LEU A 491 -12.50 31.30 -0.35
CA LEU A 491 -13.22 30.46 0.62
C LEU A 491 -12.46 30.34 1.96
N MET A 492 -11.18 30.71 1.98
CA MET A 492 -10.34 30.59 3.17
C MET A 492 -10.80 31.55 4.27
N ALA A 493 -10.64 31.11 5.52
CA ALA A 493 -10.79 31.92 6.72
C ALA A 493 -9.57 32.83 6.91
N ASP A 494 -9.74 33.90 7.68
CA ASP A 494 -8.63 34.73 8.11
C ASP A 494 -7.64 33.90 8.94
N GLY A 495 -6.37 33.91 8.53
CA GLY A 495 -5.33 33.05 9.10
C GLY A 495 -5.43 31.57 8.72
N GLY A 496 -6.28 31.21 7.76
CA GLY A 496 -6.34 29.87 7.18
C GLY A 496 -5.06 29.49 6.42
N MET A 497 -4.95 28.22 6.07
CA MET A 497 -3.78 27.64 5.39
C MET A 497 -4.20 26.75 4.23
N VAL A 498 -3.53 26.90 3.08
CA VAL A 498 -3.60 25.93 1.97
C VAL A 498 -2.29 25.16 1.93
N VAL A 499 -2.36 23.85 1.83
CA VAL A 499 -1.20 22.96 1.67
C VAL A 499 -1.28 22.29 0.30
N ILE A 500 -0.16 22.33 -0.43
CA ILE A 500 -0.03 21.73 -1.76
C ILE A 500 1.05 20.64 -1.69
N HIS A 501 0.77 19.48 -2.28
CA HIS A 501 1.70 18.35 -2.35
C HIS A 501 2.45 18.28 -3.69
N ASP A 502 3.49 17.45 -3.77
CA ASP A 502 4.26 17.13 -4.99
C ASP A 502 5.02 18.29 -5.66
N CYS A 503 5.22 19.40 -4.97
CA CYS A 503 5.88 20.57 -5.55
C CYS A 503 7.42 20.47 -5.66
N LEU A 504 8.08 19.49 -5.03
CA LEU A 504 9.55 19.39 -4.98
C LEU A 504 10.03 18.10 -5.67
N PRO A 505 10.02 18.03 -7.02
CA PRO A 505 10.58 16.90 -7.75
C PRO A 505 12.08 16.78 -7.50
N SER A 506 12.57 15.54 -7.31
CA SER A 506 14.01 15.27 -7.13
C SER A 506 14.71 14.85 -8.42
N THR A 507 13.97 14.63 -9.51
CA THR A 507 14.47 14.34 -10.85
C THR A 507 13.62 15.06 -11.90
N VAL A 508 14.17 15.25 -13.10
CA VAL A 508 13.41 15.77 -14.25
C VAL A 508 12.26 14.82 -14.62
N ALA A 509 12.49 13.51 -14.57
CA ALA A 509 11.50 12.49 -14.94
C ALA A 509 10.20 12.59 -14.11
N MET A 510 10.31 12.95 -12.83
CA MET A 510 9.15 13.15 -11.95
C MET A 510 8.19 14.24 -12.44
N THR A 511 8.68 15.18 -13.27
CA THR A 511 7.92 16.33 -13.77
C THR A 511 7.06 16.03 -15.01
N SER A 512 7.13 14.80 -15.53
CA SER A 512 6.33 14.35 -16.66
C SER A 512 4.83 14.50 -16.38
N ARG A 513 4.04 14.92 -17.38
CA ARG A 513 2.56 14.88 -17.27
C ARG A 513 2.00 13.46 -17.32
N ILE A 514 2.76 12.52 -17.86
CA ILE A 514 2.36 11.12 -17.96
C ILE A 514 3.01 10.37 -16.80
N GLN A 515 2.17 9.82 -15.92
CA GLN A 515 2.62 8.89 -14.90
C GLN A 515 2.97 7.55 -15.57
N THR A 516 4.18 7.07 -15.36
CA THR A 516 4.59 5.72 -15.76
C THR A 516 4.90 4.88 -14.51
N PRO A 517 4.66 3.57 -14.51
CA PRO A 517 4.94 2.71 -13.36
C PRO A 517 6.42 2.65 -12.92
N GLU A 518 7.33 3.08 -13.79
CA GLU A 518 8.77 2.90 -13.64
C GLU A 518 9.48 4.04 -12.89
N THR A 519 8.82 5.17 -12.64
CA THR A 519 9.42 6.36 -12.04
C THR A 519 8.57 6.91 -10.89
N GLU A 520 9.23 7.51 -9.88
CA GLU A 520 8.55 8.43 -8.97
C GLU A 520 7.89 9.55 -9.81
N TRP A 521 6.74 10.05 -9.38
CA TRP A 521 5.94 10.97 -10.19
C TRP A 521 5.35 12.07 -9.32
N ALA A 522 5.56 13.31 -9.74
CA ALA A 522 5.03 14.51 -9.11
C ALA A 522 4.16 15.33 -10.08
N GLY A 523 4.31 15.09 -11.39
CA GLY A 523 3.71 15.92 -12.43
C GLY A 523 4.39 17.28 -12.54
N ASP A 524 3.81 18.18 -13.34
CA ASP A 524 4.40 19.50 -13.58
C ASP A 524 3.93 20.57 -12.59
N VAL A 525 3.35 20.17 -11.46
CA VAL A 525 2.78 21.06 -10.42
C VAL A 525 3.80 21.99 -9.77
N TRP A 526 5.10 21.69 -9.85
CA TRP A 526 6.19 22.59 -9.44
C TRP A 526 6.10 23.97 -10.11
N LYS A 527 5.53 24.06 -11.31
CA LYS A 527 5.25 25.33 -12.00
C LYS A 527 4.28 26.21 -11.20
N THR A 528 3.30 25.61 -10.52
CA THR A 528 2.36 26.35 -9.68
C THR A 528 3.09 27.06 -8.54
N LEU A 529 4.02 26.37 -7.87
CA LEU A 529 4.86 26.99 -6.83
C LEU A 529 5.64 28.18 -7.39
N MET A 530 6.29 28.01 -8.54
CA MET A 530 7.04 29.10 -9.18
C MET A 530 6.16 30.30 -9.56
N ILE A 531 5.00 30.04 -10.15
CA ILE A 531 4.02 31.08 -10.48
C ILE A 531 3.57 31.82 -9.23
N LEU A 532 3.33 31.13 -8.11
CA LEU A 532 2.91 31.77 -6.87
C LEU A 532 4.02 32.62 -6.25
N LEU A 533 5.27 32.16 -6.26
CA LEU A 533 6.42 32.95 -5.79
C LEU A 533 6.60 34.25 -6.58
N GLU A 534 6.35 34.22 -7.90
CA GLU A 534 6.47 35.39 -8.78
C GLU A 534 5.25 36.31 -8.73
N GLU A 535 4.05 35.74 -8.85
CA GLU A 535 2.82 36.51 -9.02
C GLU A 535 2.19 36.92 -7.70
N ARG A 536 2.53 36.25 -6.59
CA ARG A 536 1.91 36.47 -5.28
C ARG A 536 2.95 36.67 -4.16
N PRO A 537 3.84 37.66 -4.27
CA PRO A 537 4.80 37.99 -3.21
C PRO A 537 4.12 38.48 -1.91
N ASP A 538 2.81 38.77 -1.95
CA ASP A 538 1.99 39.08 -0.79
C ASP A 538 1.70 37.86 0.10
N LEU A 539 1.75 36.64 -0.46
CA LEU A 539 1.51 35.41 0.28
C LEU A 539 2.71 35.02 1.12
N GLN A 540 2.44 34.40 2.27
CA GLN A 540 3.47 33.68 3.00
C GLN A 540 3.51 32.23 2.51
N ILE A 541 4.60 31.88 1.80
CA ILE A 541 4.82 30.55 1.22
C ILE A 541 5.99 29.90 1.96
N ASP A 542 5.71 28.85 2.72
CA ASP A 542 6.71 28.01 3.37
C ASP A 542 6.85 26.70 2.59
N VAL A 543 8.02 26.49 1.99
CA VAL A 543 8.37 25.27 1.25
C VAL A 543 9.00 24.28 2.22
N LEU A 544 8.39 23.11 2.40
CA LEU A 544 8.73 22.18 3.48
C LEU A 544 9.28 20.86 2.94
N ASP A 545 10.30 20.32 3.60
CA ASP A 545 11.00 19.07 3.26
C ASP A 545 10.19 17.79 3.55
N ALA A 546 8.87 17.86 3.69
CA ALA A 546 8.03 16.70 3.99
C ALA A 546 8.16 15.63 2.89
N ALA A 547 8.62 14.43 3.25
CA ALA A 547 8.91 13.37 2.28
C ALA A 547 7.63 12.75 1.69
N PRO A 548 7.65 12.30 0.40
CA PRO A 548 8.83 12.21 -0.48
C PRO A 548 9.08 13.41 -1.40
N THR A 549 8.09 14.26 -1.64
CA THR A 549 8.07 15.27 -2.72
C THR A 549 7.74 16.67 -2.23
N GLY A 550 7.86 16.89 -0.93
CA GLY A 550 7.68 18.18 -0.28
C GLY A 550 6.23 18.55 -0.06
N MET A 551 6.03 19.54 0.80
CA MET A 551 4.75 20.18 1.04
C MET A 551 4.94 21.70 0.99
N VAL A 552 4.01 22.42 0.37
CA VAL A 552 4.04 23.88 0.34
C VAL A 552 2.87 24.39 1.18
N ALA A 553 3.17 25.06 2.28
CA ALA A 553 2.17 25.69 3.15
C ALA A 553 2.03 27.18 2.82
N ILE A 554 0.81 27.61 2.50
CA ILE A 554 0.50 28.96 2.03
C ILE A 554 -0.47 29.63 2.99
N ARG A 555 -0.18 30.87 3.38
CA ARG A 555 -0.94 31.68 4.35
C ARG A 555 -0.99 33.15 3.94
N LYS A 556 -1.73 33.95 4.74
CA LYS A 556 -1.93 35.41 4.57
C LYS A 556 -2.64 35.78 3.27
N PHE A 557 -3.72 35.06 2.99
CA PHE A 557 -4.58 35.32 1.83
C PHE A 557 -5.24 36.69 1.92
N ASP A 558 -5.29 37.41 0.80
CA ASP A 558 -6.21 38.53 0.61
C ASP A 558 -7.57 37.99 0.13
N THR A 559 -8.40 37.60 1.11
CA THR A 559 -9.72 37.02 0.88
C THR A 559 -10.76 38.06 0.42
N ALA A 560 -10.41 39.36 0.45
CA ALA A 560 -11.33 40.47 0.17
C ALA A 560 -11.45 40.82 -1.32
N GLY A 561 -10.74 40.12 -2.22
CA GLY A 561 -11.01 40.22 -3.66
C GLY A 561 -9.79 40.20 -4.58
N ASN A 562 -8.67 39.60 -4.17
CA ASN A 562 -7.54 39.42 -5.08
C ASN A 562 -7.97 38.57 -6.30
N LYS A 563 -7.94 39.20 -7.48
CA LYS A 563 -8.29 38.56 -8.76
C LYS A 563 -7.08 38.41 -9.68
N LYS A 564 -5.86 38.65 -9.18
CA LYS A 564 -4.65 38.72 -10.01
C LYS A 564 -4.44 37.42 -10.78
N LEU A 565 -4.36 36.28 -10.08
CA LEU A 565 -4.21 34.96 -10.71
C LEU A 565 -5.38 34.64 -11.65
N LYS A 566 -6.61 34.91 -11.22
CA LYS A 566 -7.81 34.68 -12.06
C LYS A 566 -7.80 35.47 -13.36
N SER A 567 -7.39 36.74 -13.31
CA SER A 567 -7.31 37.63 -14.49
C SER A 567 -6.17 37.26 -15.43
N ARG A 568 -5.05 36.77 -14.88
CA ARG A 568 -3.84 36.38 -15.63
C ARG A 568 -3.79 34.91 -15.99
N TYR A 569 -4.76 34.09 -15.57
CA TYR A 569 -4.71 32.64 -15.73
C TYR A 569 -4.38 32.20 -17.16
N LYS A 570 -5.12 32.70 -18.16
CA LYS A 570 -4.87 32.37 -19.58
C LYS A 570 -3.48 32.79 -20.06
N SER A 571 -3.00 33.98 -19.66
CA SER A 571 -1.65 34.43 -20.02
C SER A 571 -0.57 33.61 -19.33
N LEU A 572 -0.79 33.23 -18.06
CA LEU A 572 0.14 32.40 -17.30
C LEU A 572 0.25 31.02 -17.91
N ILE A 573 -0.87 30.39 -18.30
CA ILE A 573 -0.82 29.11 -19.02
C ILE A 573 -0.01 29.28 -20.30
N LYS A 574 -0.32 30.27 -21.14
CA LYS A 574 0.44 30.51 -22.39
C LYS A 574 1.95 30.70 -22.16
N THR A 575 2.34 31.36 -21.07
CA THR A 575 3.76 31.58 -20.73
C THR A 575 4.45 30.33 -20.19
N TRP A 576 3.77 29.56 -19.32
CA TRP A 576 4.38 28.46 -18.57
C TRP A 576 4.20 27.07 -19.22
N ASP A 577 3.29 26.93 -20.17
CA ASP A 577 3.04 25.67 -20.89
C ASP A 577 4.29 25.16 -21.63
N PRO A 578 5.03 25.99 -22.42
CA PRO A 578 6.22 25.51 -23.13
C PRO A 578 7.42 25.24 -22.22
N ILE A 579 7.38 25.66 -20.95
CA ILE A 579 8.51 25.48 -20.03
C ILE A 579 8.46 24.05 -19.47
N THR A 580 9.47 23.24 -19.75
CA THR A 580 9.74 21.97 -19.04
C THR A 580 10.84 22.16 -18.00
N MET A 581 11.02 21.19 -17.11
CA MET A 581 12.10 21.25 -16.10
C MET A 581 13.48 21.39 -16.76
N ASP A 582 13.72 20.77 -17.93
CA ASP A 582 14.97 20.90 -18.68
C ASP A 582 15.20 22.31 -19.24
N THR A 583 14.12 22.99 -19.64
CA THR A 583 14.18 24.35 -20.20
C THR A 583 14.07 25.45 -19.15
N TYR A 584 13.76 25.09 -17.90
CA TYR A 584 13.71 26.04 -16.80
C TYR A 584 15.12 26.59 -16.52
N PRO A 585 15.30 27.89 -16.20
CA PRO A 585 16.62 28.46 -15.98
C PRO A 585 17.42 27.69 -14.90
N GLY A 586 18.53 27.08 -15.32
CA GLY A 586 19.38 26.24 -14.46
C GLY A 586 18.87 24.80 -14.27
N GLY A 587 17.84 24.39 -15.01
CA GLY A 587 17.24 23.06 -14.93
C GLY A 587 16.68 22.74 -13.54
N LEU A 588 16.79 21.47 -13.15
CA LEU A 588 16.40 21.00 -11.83
C LEU A 588 17.15 21.73 -10.70
N SER A 589 18.47 21.92 -10.83
CA SER A 589 19.27 22.63 -9.82
C SER A 589 18.85 24.09 -9.68
N GLY A 590 18.64 24.80 -10.78
CA GLY A 590 18.16 26.17 -10.77
C GLY A 590 16.75 26.32 -10.21
N PHE A 591 15.90 25.29 -10.34
CA PHE A 591 14.63 25.21 -9.63
C PHE A 591 14.85 25.11 -8.11
N TRP A 592 15.67 24.16 -7.65
CA TRP A 592 15.96 23.98 -6.22
C TRP A 592 16.66 25.19 -5.57
N ASP A 593 17.55 25.88 -6.30
CA ASP A 593 18.22 27.10 -5.84
C ASP A 593 17.25 28.25 -5.54
N LYS A 594 16.06 28.24 -6.17
CA LYS A 594 15.01 29.23 -5.90
C LYS A 594 14.22 28.92 -4.63
N LEU A 595 14.34 27.72 -4.09
CA LEU A 595 13.54 27.26 -2.96
C LEU A 595 14.28 27.45 -1.64
N ALA A 596 13.67 28.20 -0.72
CA ALA A 596 14.07 28.20 0.67
C ALA A 596 13.38 27.03 1.40
N VAL A 597 13.86 25.80 1.17
CA VAL A 597 13.28 24.60 1.78
C VAL A 597 13.57 24.56 3.28
N ARG A 598 12.54 24.29 4.09
CA ARG A 598 12.62 24.30 5.55
C ARG A 598 12.18 22.95 6.13
N PRO A 599 12.72 22.55 7.30
CA PRO A 599 12.27 21.36 8.00
C PRO A 599 10.78 21.43 8.39
N ALA A 600 10.00 20.43 7.96
CA ALA A 600 8.56 20.35 8.18
C ALA A 600 8.17 20.23 9.67
N GLY A 601 8.98 19.53 10.47
CA GLY A 601 8.78 19.38 11.92
C GLY A 601 8.83 20.72 12.65
N PRO A 602 9.96 21.44 12.60
CA PRO A 602 10.07 22.79 13.15
C PRO A 602 9.00 23.78 12.66
N PHE A 603 8.57 23.68 11.39
CA PHE A 603 7.44 24.48 10.90
C PHE A 603 6.16 24.22 11.71
N LEU A 604 5.82 22.95 12.00
CA LEU A 604 4.64 22.62 12.82
C LEU A 604 4.70 23.25 14.21
N ASP A 605 5.90 23.39 14.79
CA ASP A 605 6.12 24.04 16.09
C ASP A 605 5.91 25.56 16.08
N THR A 606 5.96 26.19 14.90
CA THR A 606 5.56 27.59 14.74
C THR A 606 4.04 27.80 14.75
N LEU A 607 3.27 26.74 14.53
CA LEU A 607 1.81 26.80 14.55
C LEU A 607 1.36 26.75 16.01
N THR A 608 0.81 27.86 16.48
CA THR A 608 0.21 27.96 17.82
C THR A 608 -0.90 26.92 17.95
N GLN A 609 -0.90 26.15 19.05
CA GLN A 609 -2.05 25.31 19.38
C GLN A 609 -3.24 26.23 19.64
N ARG A 610 -4.23 26.22 18.75
CA ARG A 610 -5.51 26.90 19.00
C ARG A 610 -6.40 26.09 19.92
#